data_AF-A0A7X7BRS2-F1
#
_entry.id   AF-A0A7X7BRS2-F1
#
_cell.length_a   1.000
_cell.length_b   1.000
_cell.length_c   1.000
_cell.angle_alpha   90.00
_cell.angle_beta   90.00
_cell.angle_gamma   90.00
#
_symmetry.space_group_name_H-M   'P 1'
#
loop_
_entity.id
_entity.type
_entity.pdbx_description
1 polymer ?
#
loop_
_entity_poly.entity_id
_entity_poly.type
_entity_poly.pdbx_seq_one_letter_code
_entity_poly.pdbx_strand_id
1 'polypeptide(L)'
;YMYSDSLRIIQDKTAFSFSMDTLLLAYWAKGLIRDRDKVADLCAGNCAATIYMAYFNRAHYDAIEIQDEVYSQAVRSVELNDMENRISVYRDNVLNAPKFLRKDSYDVVTVNPPYFKAPKGHEVNPDRKKAIARHELLIDLEHIIAVASGLLKMKGKMFMVHRPERLGEICYYCIKYDLSVKLVQPFVSHRGENTNLFIVEAVKHTGTDGTELRDAIEVHDQNGEFQPIIQRIVRETDEDRAKHDAKGKYYFYVLLCNDGSFYGGFTNDLEHRLKMHNEGKGAKYTKARRPVRMIYHEQFDDKRLALKREYWFKHHSRSWKEKFLRDHNIKF
;
A
#
# COMPACT_ATOMS: atom_id res chain seq x y z
N TYR A 1 -16.43 5.15 -2.47
CA TYR A 1 -15.59 6.09 -3.24
C TYR A 1 -14.17 5.58 -3.12
N MET A 2 -13.53 5.26 -4.24
CA MET A 2 -12.11 4.91 -4.33
C MET A 2 -11.50 5.84 -5.37
N TYR A 3 -10.22 6.20 -5.21
CA TYR A 3 -9.56 7.21 -6.05
C TYR A 3 -9.73 6.97 -7.55
N SER A 4 -9.36 5.78 -8.02
CA SER A 4 -9.47 5.40 -9.43
C SER A 4 -10.48 4.28 -9.60
N ASP A 5 -11.20 4.28 -10.71
CA ASP A 5 -12.09 3.16 -11.11
C ASP A 5 -11.30 1.87 -11.39
N SER A 6 -9.99 1.99 -11.62
CA SER A 6 -9.09 0.84 -11.77
C SER A 6 -8.82 0.13 -10.45
N LEU A 7 -8.96 0.83 -9.31
CA LEU A 7 -8.70 0.28 -7.99
C LEU A 7 -9.94 -0.41 -7.44
N ARG A 8 -9.78 -1.66 -7.00
CA ARG A 8 -10.88 -2.47 -6.48
C ARG A 8 -10.62 -2.91 -5.05
N ILE A 9 -11.59 -2.68 -4.16
CA ILE A 9 -11.52 -3.11 -2.77
C ILE A 9 -12.68 -4.06 -2.49
N ILE A 10 -12.36 -5.21 -1.91
CA ILE A 10 -13.36 -6.14 -1.41
C ILE A 10 -13.80 -5.66 -0.02
N GLN A 11 -15.11 -5.55 0.16
CA GLN A 11 -15.71 -5.20 1.44
C GLN A 11 -16.99 -5.99 1.64
N ASP A 12 -17.22 -6.40 2.88
CA ASP A 12 -18.52 -6.90 3.31
C ASP A 12 -19.43 -5.71 3.65
N LYS A 13 -20.61 -5.66 3.04
CA LYS A 13 -21.62 -4.61 3.26
C LYS A 13 -22.18 -4.60 4.68
N THR A 14 -22.03 -5.69 5.43
CA THR A 14 -22.50 -5.83 6.81
C THR A 14 -21.42 -5.50 7.85
N ALA A 15 -20.15 -5.55 7.44
CA ALA A 15 -18.98 -5.22 8.25
C ALA A 15 -18.61 -3.73 8.17
N PHE A 16 -17.53 -3.32 8.84
CA PHE A 16 -17.03 -1.95 8.78
C PHE A 16 -16.38 -1.66 7.41
N SER A 17 -17.03 -0.85 6.58
CA SER A 17 -16.47 -0.31 5.33
C SER A 17 -15.34 0.69 5.62
N PHE A 18 -14.35 0.78 4.72
CA PHE A 18 -13.36 1.84 4.82
C PHE A 18 -14.02 3.23 4.71
N SER A 19 -13.53 4.19 5.48
CA SER A 19 -14.10 5.53 5.62
C SER A 19 -13.30 6.59 4.86
N MET A 20 -13.82 7.82 4.82
CA MET A 20 -13.08 8.99 4.33
C MET A 20 -11.73 9.14 5.04
N ASP A 21 -11.67 8.90 6.35
CA ASP A 21 -10.46 8.96 7.17
C ASP A 21 -9.31 8.12 6.59
N THR A 22 -9.65 6.97 6.02
CA THR A 22 -8.69 6.05 5.39
C THR A 22 -8.05 6.69 4.15
N LEU A 23 -8.84 7.38 3.33
CA LEU A 23 -8.36 8.06 2.13
C LEU A 23 -7.60 9.34 2.46
N LEU A 24 -8.04 10.08 3.49
CA LEU A 24 -7.32 11.26 4.00
C LEU A 24 -5.93 10.84 4.48
N LEU A 25 -5.82 9.82 5.33
CA LEU A 25 -4.54 9.28 5.79
C LEU A 25 -3.63 8.92 4.61
N ALA A 26 -4.15 8.14 3.67
CA ALA A 26 -3.40 7.66 2.51
C ALA A 26 -2.92 8.81 1.61
N TYR A 27 -3.74 9.85 1.40
CA TYR A 27 -3.38 11.01 0.59
C TYR A 27 -2.23 11.81 1.18
N TRP A 28 -2.22 12.02 2.51
CA TRP A 28 -1.12 12.72 3.17
C TRP A 28 0.16 11.88 3.15
N ALA A 29 0.06 10.61 3.52
CA ALA A 29 1.22 9.72 3.60
C ALA A 29 1.88 9.52 2.22
N LYS A 30 1.09 9.34 1.15
CA LYS A 30 1.64 9.09 -0.20
C LYS A 30 2.57 10.20 -0.70
N GLY A 31 2.40 11.44 -0.21
CA GLY A 31 3.22 12.57 -0.63
C GLY A 31 4.71 12.42 -0.26
N LEU A 32 5.02 11.59 0.73
CA LEU A 32 6.38 11.39 1.22
C LEU A 32 6.96 9.99 0.90
N ILE A 33 6.14 9.05 0.43
CA ILE A 33 6.57 7.70 0.07
C ILE A 33 7.22 7.69 -1.30
N ARG A 34 8.44 7.16 -1.37
CA ARG A 34 9.22 7.00 -2.61
C ARG A 34 9.28 5.53 -3.02
N ASP A 35 9.54 5.27 -4.30
CA ASP A 35 9.61 3.92 -4.88
C ASP A 35 10.55 2.94 -4.15
N ARG A 36 11.57 3.45 -3.44
CA ARG A 36 12.57 2.63 -2.73
C ARG A 36 12.22 2.38 -1.27
N ASP A 37 11.18 3.03 -0.77
CA ASP A 37 10.90 3.09 0.65
C ASP A 37 10.24 1.79 1.14
N LYS A 38 10.36 1.54 2.43
CA LYS A 38 9.64 0.46 3.12
C LYS A 38 8.57 1.06 4.01
N VAL A 39 7.32 0.64 3.81
CA VAL A 39 6.14 1.18 4.48
C VAL A 39 5.48 0.09 5.32
N ALA A 40 5.08 0.41 6.55
CA ALA A 40 4.22 -0.46 7.36
C ALA A 40 2.87 0.22 7.56
N ASP A 41 1.78 -0.51 7.29
CA ASP A 41 0.41 -0.03 7.52
C ASP A 41 -0.19 -0.79 8.71
N LEU A 42 -0.26 -0.13 9.87
CA LEU A 42 -0.76 -0.72 11.10
C LEU A 42 -2.28 -0.51 11.18
N CYS A 43 -3.01 -1.56 11.56
CA CYS A 43 -4.48 -1.57 11.54
C CYS A 43 -5.01 -1.34 10.11
N ALA A 44 -4.49 -2.11 9.15
CA ALA A 44 -4.68 -1.87 7.72
C ALA A 44 -6.13 -2.10 7.22
N GLY A 45 -6.97 -2.74 8.02
CA GLY A 45 -8.32 -3.11 7.60
C GLY A 45 -8.27 -3.96 6.33
N ASN A 46 -9.08 -3.61 5.34
CA ASN A 46 -9.11 -4.28 4.04
C ASN A 46 -8.06 -3.74 3.04
N CYS A 47 -7.00 -3.08 3.52
CA CYS A 47 -5.92 -2.48 2.73
C CYS A 47 -6.33 -1.34 1.78
N ALA A 48 -7.48 -0.68 2.00
CA ALA A 48 -7.88 0.46 1.16
C ALA A 48 -6.85 1.61 1.18
N ALA A 49 -6.33 1.99 2.36
CA ALA A 49 -5.25 2.98 2.46
C ALA A 49 -3.95 2.47 1.82
N THR A 50 -3.59 1.22 2.10
CA THR A 50 -2.37 0.60 1.56
C THR A 50 -2.36 0.63 0.03
N ILE A 51 -3.43 0.16 -0.61
CA ILE A 51 -3.59 0.09 -2.07
C ILE A 51 -3.65 1.50 -2.66
N TYR A 52 -4.36 2.43 -2.01
CA TYR A 52 -4.37 3.84 -2.42
C TYR A 52 -2.95 4.42 -2.46
N MET A 53 -2.18 4.30 -1.38
CA MET A 53 -0.81 4.82 -1.34
C MET A 53 0.06 4.15 -2.40
N ALA A 54 -0.04 2.83 -2.49
CA ALA A 54 0.75 2.02 -3.40
C ALA A 54 0.49 2.40 -4.86
N TYR A 55 -0.72 2.83 -5.24
CA TYR A 55 -1.03 3.27 -6.61
C TYR A 55 -0.07 4.36 -7.15
N PHE A 56 0.44 5.23 -6.28
CA PHE A 56 1.25 6.37 -6.69
C PHE A 56 2.76 6.10 -6.77
N ASN A 57 3.23 4.99 -6.24
CA ASN A 57 4.66 4.68 -6.10
C ASN A 57 4.94 3.17 -6.20
N ARG A 58 6.19 2.76 -5.99
CA ARG A 58 6.62 1.34 -6.04
C ARG A 58 7.21 0.81 -4.74
N ALA A 59 6.96 1.49 -3.62
CA ALA A 59 7.43 1.07 -2.31
C ALA A 59 6.94 -0.35 -1.96
N HIS A 60 7.65 -0.99 -1.03
CA HIS A 60 7.19 -2.22 -0.40
C HIS A 60 6.34 -1.89 0.82
N TYR A 61 5.23 -2.60 0.97
CA TYR A 61 4.26 -2.41 2.03
C TYR A 61 4.11 -3.70 2.84
N ASP A 62 4.19 -3.58 4.17
CA ASP A 62 3.78 -4.62 5.11
C ASP A 62 2.52 -4.13 5.85
N ALA A 63 1.38 -4.72 5.57
CA ALA A 63 0.09 -4.37 6.17
C ALA A 63 -0.29 -5.37 7.26
N ILE A 64 -0.79 -4.92 8.41
CA ILE A 64 -1.16 -5.77 9.55
C ILE A 64 -2.62 -5.61 9.89
N GLU A 65 -3.36 -6.72 9.93
CA GLU A 65 -4.77 -6.78 10.31
C GLU A 65 -5.03 -7.99 11.22
N ILE A 66 -5.75 -7.78 12.31
CA ILE A 66 -5.97 -8.80 13.34
C ILE A 66 -7.20 -9.67 13.07
N GLN A 67 -8.22 -9.11 12.41
CA GLN A 67 -9.51 -9.78 12.18
C GLN A 67 -9.44 -10.67 10.94
N ASP A 68 -9.71 -11.96 11.10
CA ASP A 68 -9.59 -12.97 10.04
C ASP A 68 -10.35 -12.63 8.75
N GLU A 69 -11.61 -12.24 8.87
CA GLU A 69 -12.43 -11.91 7.70
C GLU A 69 -11.93 -10.65 6.98
N VAL A 70 -11.50 -9.63 7.74
CA VAL A 70 -11.00 -8.37 7.18
C VAL A 70 -9.63 -8.60 6.53
N TYR A 71 -8.77 -9.42 7.14
CA TYR A 71 -7.53 -9.91 6.54
C TYR A 71 -7.78 -10.65 5.22
N SER A 72 -8.77 -11.54 5.16
CA SER A 72 -9.16 -12.22 3.92
C SER A 72 -9.63 -11.24 2.83
N GLN A 73 -10.34 -10.17 3.22
CA GLN A 73 -10.70 -9.10 2.29
C GLN A 73 -9.46 -8.33 1.82
N ALA A 74 -8.51 -8.04 2.70
CA ALA A 74 -7.27 -7.34 2.39
C ALA A 74 -6.43 -8.10 1.36
N VAL A 75 -6.12 -9.38 1.61
CA VAL A 75 -5.32 -10.23 0.71
C VAL A 75 -5.95 -10.27 -0.68
N ARG A 76 -7.25 -10.58 -0.77
CA ARG A 76 -7.94 -10.65 -2.06
C ARG A 76 -8.07 -9.29 -2.74
N SER A 77 -8.15 -8.19 -1.97
CA SER A 77 -8.12 -6.83 -2.54
C SER A 77 -6.76 -6.53 -3.14
N VAL A 78 -5.66 -6.90 -2.48
CA VAL A 78 -4.30 -6.74 -3.00
C VAL A 78 -4.12 -7.52 -4.30
N GLU A 79 -4.55 -8.79 -4.34
CA GLU A 79 -4.52 -9.63 -5.53
C GLU A 79 -5.37 -9.06 -6.68
N LEU A 80 -6.55 -8.52 -6.38
CA LEU A 80 -7.45 -7.95 -7.39
C LEU A 80 -6.89 -6.69 -8.07
N ASN A 81 -5.84 -6.09 -7.50
CA ASN A 81 -5.12 -4.94 -8.06
C ASN A 81 -3.71 -5.31 -8.54
N ASP A 82 -3.36 -6.59 -8.62
CA ASP A 82 -2.05 -7.10 -9.05
C ASP A 82 -0.87 -6.50 -8.24
N MET A 83 -1.05 -6.32 -6.92
CA MET A 83 -0.06 -5.70 -6.03
C MET A 83 0.59 -6.66 -5.01
N GLU A 84 0.33 -7.96 -5.09
CA GLU A 84 0.83 -8.98 -4.16
C GLU A 84 2.35 -9.12 -4.15
N ASN A 85 3.02 -8.70 -5.23
CA ASN A 85 4.47 -8.68 -5.33
C ASN A 85 5.14 -7.64 -4.42
N ARG A 86 4.38 -6.66 -3.93
CA ARG A 86 4.92 -5.52 -3.15
C ARG A 86 4.13 -5.19 -1.90
N ILE A 87 2.90 -5.66 -1.77
CA ILE A 87 2.09 -5.55 -0.55
C ILE A 87 1.97 -6.93 0.09
N SER A 88 2.56 -7.09 1.27
CA SER A 88 2.41 -8.28 2.11
C SER A 88 1.42 -7.98 3.23
N VAL A 89 0.41 -8.84 3.42
CA VAL A 89 -0.58 -8.70 4.49
C VAL A 89 -0.33 -9.77 5.55
N TYR A 90 -0.28 -9.37 6.83
CA TYR A 90 -0.07 -10.27 7.96
C TYR A 90 -1.30 -10.30 8.86
N ARG A 91 -1.77 -11.52 9.16
CA ARG A 91 -2.87 -11.74 10.10
C ARG A 91 -2.34 -11.90 11.52
N ASP A 92 -2.10 -10.79 12.21
CA ASP A 92 -1.64 -10.80 13.61
C ASP A 92 -2.03 -9.49 14.32
N ASN A 93 -1.89 -9.47 15.64
CA ASN A 93 -1.94 -8.24 16.41
C ASN A 93 -0.69 -7.40 16.12
N VAL A 94 -0.87 -6.08 15.92
CA VAL A 94 0.21 -5.12 15.72
C VAL A 94 1.27 -5.18 16.84
N LEU A 95 0.90 -5.56 18.07
CA LEU A 95 1.83 -5.84 19.17
C LEU A 95 2.93 -6.86 18.81
N ASN A 96 2.61 -7.82 17.94
CA ASN A 96 3.51 -8.87 17.51
C ASN A 96 4.34 -8.47 16.29
N ALA A 97 4.05 -7.33 15.64
CA ALA A 97 4.76 -6.89 14.43
C ALA A 97 6.30 -6.93 14.57
N PRO A 98 6.93 -6.53 15.69
CA PRO A 98 8.38 -6.61 15.84
C PRO A 98 8.97 -8.04 15.87
N LYS A 99 8.14 -9.09 15.93
CA LYS A 99 8.58 -10.49 15.86
C LYS A 99 8.84 -10.94 14.42
N PHE A 100 8.17 -10.32 13.44
CA PHE A 100 8.26 -10.69 12.03
C PHE A 100 8.65 -9.54 11.11
N LEU A 101 8.50 -8.30 11.55
CA LEU A 101 8.99 -7.10 10.88
C LEU A 101 10.27 -6.61 11.56
N ARG A 102 11.30 -6.35 10.76
CA ARG A 102 12.59 -5.86 11.25
C ARG A 102 12.44 -4.45 11.85
N LYS A 103 12.91 -4.28 13.08
CA LYS A 103 13.01 -2.97 13.75
C LYS A 103 13.96 -2.01 13.02
N ASP A 104 13.76 -0.71 13.23
CA ASP A 104 14.61 0.37 12.69
C ASP A 104 14.84 0.27 11.17
N SER A 105 13.82 -0.18 10.41
CA SER A 105 13.97 -0.48 8.98
C SER A 105 12.94 0.17 8.07
N TYR A 106 11.89 0.77 8.63
CA TYR A 106 10.82 1.40 7.86
C TYR A 106 11.05 2.89 7.68
N ASP A 107 10.77 3.37 6.47
CA ASP A 107 10.76 4.79 6.11
C ASP A 107 9.49 5.48 6.61
N VAL A 108 8.36 4.79 6.45
CA VAL A 108 7.03 5.29 6.76
C VAL A 108 6.24 4.24 7.53
N VAL A 109 5.50 4.67 8.54
CA VAL A 109 4.46 3.91 9.21
C VAL A 109 3.15 4.67 9.06
N THR A 110 2.08 4.03 8.62
CA THR A 110 0.73 4.60 8.61
C THR A 110 -0.16 3.88 9.61
N VAL A 111 -1.09 4.62 10.20
CA VAL A 111 -2.01 4.08 11.20
C VAL A 111 -3.38 4.72 11.07
N ASN A 112 -4.42 3.88 10.90
CA ASN A 112 -5.80 4.22 11.17
C ASN A 112 -6.31 3.37 12.34
N PRO A 113 -6.11 3.81 13.60
CA PRO A 113 -6.34 3.00 14.79
C PRO A 113 -7.83 2.95 15.17
N PRO A 114 -8.25 2.01 16.05
CA PRO A 114 -9.53 2.14 16.75
C PRO A 114 -9.53 3.41 17.62
N TYR A 115 -10.53 4.28 17.45
CA TYR A 115 -10.49 5.62 18.05
C TYR A 115 -10.93 5.71 19.52
N PHE A 116 -11.78 4.79 19.98
CA PHE A 116 -12.42 4.92 21.28
C PHE A 116 -11.76 4.02 22.32
N LYS A 117 -11.58 4.53 23.54
CA LYS A 117 -11.13 3.67 24.65
C LYS A 117 -12.13 2.54 24.88
N ALA A 118 -11.63 1.39 25.33
CA ALA A 118 -12.49 0.30 25.75
C ALA A 118 -13.45 0.78 26.87
N PRO A 119 -14.77 0.58 26.74
CA PRO A 119 -15.72 0.96 27.78
C PRO A 119 -15.44 0.16 29.06
N LYS A 120 -15.38 0.85 30.20
CA LYS A 120 -15.23 0.20 31.52
C LYS A 120 -16.59 -0.34 31.97
N GLY A 121 -16.73 -1.66 32.06
CA GLY A 121 -17.88 -2.31 32.69
C GLY A 121 -19.20 -2.33 31.89
N HIS A 122 -19.20 -1.96 30.61
CA HIS A 122 -20.37 -2.07 29.74
C HIS A 122 -20.20 -3.17 28.68
N GLU A 123 -21.29 -3.85 28.35
CA GLU A 123 -21.35 -4.75 27.20
C GLU A 123 -20.97 -3.98 25.94
N VAL A 124 -19.82 -4.37 25.40
CA VAL A 124 -19.36 -3.94 24.09
C VAL A 124 -20.44 -4.35 23.08
N ASN A 125 -20.81 -3.43 22.18
CA ASN A 125 -21.76 -3.60 21.06
C ASN A 125 -21.99 -5.08 20.66
N PRO A 126 -23.24 -5.57 20.51
CA PRO A 126 -23.53 -6.97 20.16
C PRO A 126 -22.74 -7.48 18.93
N ASP A 127 -22.35 -6.57 18.02
CA ASP A 127 -21.39 -6.86 16.96
C ASP A 127 -19.94 -6.69 17.42
N ARG A 128 -19.35 -7.79 17.92
CA ARG A 128 -17.96 -7.87 18.38
C ARG A 128 -16.94 -7.40 17.32
N LYS A 129 -17.20 -7.59 16.03
CA LYS A 129 -16.28 -7.20 14.94
C LYS A 129 -16.21 -5.67 14.83
N LYS A 130 -17.37 -5.01 14.80
CA LYS A 130 -17.45 -3.54 14.78
C LYS A 130 -16.84 -2.93 16.04
N ALA A 131 -16.94 -3.61 17.16
CA ALA A 131 -16.32 -3.15 18.38
C ALA A 131 -14.79 -3.23 18.33
N ILE A 132 -14.21 -4.34 17.89
CA ILE A 132 -12.75 -4.49 17.73
C ILE A 132 -12.19 -3.42 16.78
N ALA A 133 -12.91 -3.11 15.69
CA ALA A 133 -12.48 -2.09 14.73
C ALA A 133 -12.54 -0.65 15.28
N ARG A 134 -13.39 -0.37 16.28
CA ARG A 134 -13.64 0.99 16.77
C ARG A 134 -13.10 1.25 18.16
N HIS A 135 -12.85 0.22 18.95
CA HIS A 135 -12.51 0.33 20.37
C HIS A 135 -11.17 -0.33 20.66
N GLU A 136 -10.39 0.27 21.56
CA GLU A 136 -9.08 -0.20 22.02
C GLU A 136 -9.18 -1.49 22.87
N LEU A 137 -9.74 -2.57 22.29
CA LEU A 137 -10.02 -3.84 22.99
C LEU A 137 -8.85 -4.84 22.92
N LEU A 138 -8.17 -4.88 21.78
CA LEU A 138 -7.07 -5.82 21.51
C LEU A 138 -5.72 -5.12 21.41
N ILE A 139 -5.74 -3.80 21.23
CA ILE A 139 -4.59 -2.91 21.19
C ILE A 139 -5.08 -1.51 21.55
N ASP A 140 -4.22 -0.70 22.16
CA ASP A 140 -4.50 0.69 22.50
C ASP A 140 -3.54 1.67 21.79
N LEU A 141 -3.81 2.96 21.96
CA LEU A 141 -3.01 4.03 21.35
C LEU A 141 -1.53 3.99 21.74
N GLU A 142 -1.22 3.69 23.01
CA GLU A 142 0.16 3.67 23.51
C GLU A 142 0.96 2.56 22.82
N HIS A 143 0.40 1.36 22.79
CA HIS A 143 1.00 0.20 22.15
C HIS A 143 1.25 0.43 20.66
N ILE A 144 0.29 1.06 19.96
CA ILE A 144 0.43 1.37 18.52
C ILE A 144 1.60 2.32 18.29
N ILE A 145 1.70 3.41 19.06
CA ILE A 145 2.77 4.40 18.92
C ILE A 145 4.14 3.77 19.28
N ALA A 146 4.19 2.93 20.31
CA ALA A 146 5.41 2.20 20.69
C ALA A 146 5.90 1.28 19.56
N VAL A 147 5.00 0.51 18.95
CA VAL A 147 5.34 -0.37 17.81
C VAL A 147 5.76 0.45 16.59
N ALA A 148 5.01 1.49 16.23
CA ALA A 148 5.33 2.37 15.12
C ALA A 148 6.74 2.96 15.27
N SER A 149 7.06 3.49 16.45
CA SER A 149 8.39 4.03 16.76
C SER A 149 9.50 2.99 16.62
N GLY A 150 9.29 1.76 17.10
CA GLY A 150 10.28 0.69 17.02
C GLY A 150 10.51 0.13 15.60
N LEU A 151 9.56 0.31 14.69
CA LEU A 151 9.71 -0.08 13.28
C LEU A 151 10.45 0.98 12.46
N LEU A 152 10.23 2.26 12.77
CA LEU A 152 10.80 3.38 12.03
C LEU A 152 12.31 3.50 12.22
N LYS A 153 13.03 3.70 11.11
CA LYS A 153 14.44 4.11 11.17
C LYS A 153 14.58 5.57 11.59
N MET A 154 15.80 6.02 11.87
CA MET A 154 16.10 7.43 12.15
C MET A 154 15.53 8.35 11.05
N LYS A 155 14.78 9.39 11.45
CA LYS A 155 14.03 10.31 10.56
C LYS A 155 12.90 9.66 9.74
N GLY A 156 12.56 8.41 10.01
CA GLY A 156 11.34 7.78 9.53
C GLY A 156 10.11 8.49 10.09
N LYS A 157 8.98 8.36 9.39
CA LYS A 157 7.76 9.13 9.66
C LYS A 157 6.58 8.23 9.98
N MET A 158 5.84 8.57 11.02
CA MET A 158 4.53 8.03 11.31
C MET A 158 3.46 9.00 10.82
N PHE A 159 2.47 8.51 10.09
CA PHE A 159 1.21 9.20 9.84
C PHE A 159 0.09 8.51 10.58
N MET A 160 -0.69 9.27 11.34
CA MET A 160 -1.85 8.75 12.06
C MET A 160 -3.05 9.65 11.83
N VAL A 161 -4.18 9.04 11.47
CA VAL A 161 -5.48 9.72 11.50
C VAL A 161 -6.13 9.47 12.85
N HIS A 162 -6.69 10.52 13.48
CA HIS A 162 -7.36 10.38 14.76
C HIS A 162 -8.35 11.53 15.01
N ARG A 163 -9.12 11.41 16.09
CA ARG A 163 -10.01 12.44 16.63
C ARG A 163 -9.33 13.43 17.60
N PRO A 164 -9.72 14.73 17.59
CA PRO A 164 -9.12 15.82 18.40
C PRO A 164 -8.95 15.54 19.89
N GLU A 165 -9.91 14.89 20.54
CA GLU A 165 -9.89 14.59 21.97
C GLU A 165 -8.71 13.68 22.39
N ARG A 166 -8.06 13.03 21.43
CA ARG A 166 -6.92 12.12 21.65
C ARG A 166 -5.57 12.79 21.39
N LEU A 167 -5.54 14.02 20.84
CA LEU A 167 -4.30 14.70 20.42
C LEU A 167 -3.29 14.83 21.58
N GLY A 168 -3.75 15.18 22.79
CA GLY A 168 -2.87 15.29 23.95
C GLY A 168 -2.16 13.97 24.31
N GLU A 169 -2.90 12.85 24.27
CA GLU A 169 -2.32 11.52 24.50
C GLU A 169 -1.38 11.10 23.37
N ILE A 170 -1.71 11.41 22.10
CA ILE A 170 -0.82 11.16 20.96
C ILE A 170 0.51 11.90 21.12
N CYS A 171 0.48 13.20 21.45
CA CYS A 171 1.69 13.98 21.69
C CYS A 171 2.53 13.40 22.83
N TYR A 172 1.88 13.05 23.94
CA TYR A 172 2.55 12.45 25.10
C TYR A 172 3.24 11.12 24.74
N TYR A 173 2.52 10.19 24.10
CA TYR A 173 3.08 8.89 23.73
C TYR A 173 4.13 9.01 22.63
N CYS A 174 3.98 9.93 21.68
CA CYS A 174 5.03 10.21 20.70
C CYS A 174 6.34 10.55 21.43
N ILE A 175 6.32 11.54 22.32
CA ILE A 175 7.51 11.97 23.08
C ILE A 175 8.08 10.81 23.91
N LYS A 176 7.20 10.08 24.63
CA LYS A 176 7.58 8.91 25.44
C LYS A 176 8.35 7.86 24.64
N TYR A 177 8.00 7.68 23.36
CA TYR A 177 8.60 6.70 22.47
C TYR A 177 9.53 7.31 21.42
N ASP A 178 10.15 8.46 21.67
CA ASP A 178 11.17 9.06 20.76
C ASP A 178 10.63 9.38 19.34
N LEU A 179 9.36 9.74 19.28
CA LEU A 179 8.72 10.39 18.13
C LEU A 179 8.39 11.84 18.50
N SER A 180 8.47 12.72 17.52
CA SER A 180 8.08 14.12 17.71
C SER A 180 7.03 14.48 16.68
N VAL A 181 5.86 14.94 17.13
CA VAL A 181 4.80 15.44 16.23
C VAL A 181 5.32 16.70 15.54
N LYS A 182 5.29 16.71 14.21
CA LYS A 182 5.79 17.83 13.37
C LYS A 182 4.70 18.52 12.60
N LEU A 183 3.59 17.84 12.32
CA LEU A 183 2.47 18.43 11.62
C LEU A 183 1.15 17.90 12.18
N VAL A 184 0.19 18.81 12.33
CA VAL A 184 -1.21 18.49 12.60
C VAL A 184 -2.05 19.16 11.50
N GLN A 185 -2.77 18.35 10.74
CA GLN A 185 -3.75 18.80 9.74
C GLN A 185 -5.16 18.51 10.26
N PRO A 186 -5.92 19.52 10.69
CA PRO A 186 -7.32 19.36 11.09
C PRO A 186 -8.26 19.25 9.89
N PHE A 187 -9.41 18.60 10.10
CA PHE A 187 -10.55 18.55 9.19
C PHE A 187 -11.85 18.91 9.94
N VAL A 188 -12.74 19.62 9.26
CA VAL A 188 -14.09 19.98 9.73
C VAL A 188 -15.11 19.57 8.69
N SER A 189 -16.31 19.11 9.11
CA SER A 189 -17.32 18.73 8.11
C SER A 189 -17.79 19.95 7.32
N HIS A 190 -18.12 21.05 8.02
CA HIS A 190 -18.49 22.32 7.42
C HIS A 190 -17.75 23.49 8.09
N ARG A 191 -17.72 24.62 7.36
CA ARG A 191 -17.14 25.87 7.85
C ARG A 191 -17.76 26.30 9.18
N GLY A 192 -16.91 26.63 10.14
CA GLY A 192 -17.33 27.11 11.47
C GLY A 192 -17.67 26.00 12.47
N GLU A 193 -17.61 24.73 12.08
CA GLU A 193 -17.73 23.61 13.00
C GLU A 193 -16.40 23.32 13.72
N ASN A 194 -16.49 22.58 14.82
CA ASN A 194 -15.32 22.05 15.50
C ASN A 194 -14.65 20.96 14.65
N THR A 195 -13.32 20.88 14.74
CA THR A 195 -12.57 19.75 14.17
C THR A 195 -13.13 18.44 14.69
N ASN A 196 -13.30 17.47 13.80
CA ASN A 196 -13.78 16.13 14.15
C ASN A 196 -12.76 15.03 13.79
N LEU A 197 -11.75 15.38 12.99
CA LEU A 197 -10.67 14.50 12.56
C LEU A 197 -9.39 15.32 12.35
N PHE A 198 -8.23 14.71 12.56
CA PHE A 198 -6.95 15.26 12.15
C PHE A 198 -6.03 14.17 11.61
N ILE A 199 -5.02 14.59 10.86
CA ILE A 199 -3.83 13.78 10.58
C ILE A 199 -2.65 14.37 11.34
N VAL A 200 -1.89 13.49 12.01
CA VAL A 200 -0.61 13.80 12.63
C VAL A 200 0.51 13.18 11.79
N GLU A 201 1.53 13.98 11.49
CA GLU A 201 2.85 13.48 11.09
C GLU A 201 3.78 13.55 12.30
N ALA A 202 4.41 12.44 12.67
CA ALA A 202 5.44 12.38 13.69
C ALA A 202 6.74 11.80 13.14
N VAL A 203 7.89 12.31 13.59
CA VAL A 203 9.20 11.95 13.04
C VAL A 203 10.07 11.31 14.12
N LYS A 204 10.66 10.16 13.78
CA LYS A 204 11.53 9.37 14.66
C LYS A 204 12.85 10.08 14.92
N HIS A 205 13.24 10.17 16.18
CA HIS A 205 14.54 10.65 16.62
C HIS A 205 14.84 12.10 16.17
N THR A 206 13.92 13.01 16.49
CA THR A 206 14.06 14.46 16.24
C THR A 206 13.65 15.26 17.47
N GLY A 207 14.08 16.52 17.57
CA GLY A 207 13.67 17.42 18.67
C GLY A 207 12.15 17.52 18.80
N THR A 208 11.65 17.77 20.00
CA THR A 208 10.20 17.78 20.30
C THR A 208 9.49 19.08 19.93
N ASP A 209 10.21 20.06 19.38
CA ASP A 209 9.75 21.37 18.95
C ASP A 209 9.39 21.40 17.45
N GLY A 210 8.94 22.55 16.94
CA GLY A 210 8.73 22.75 15.51
C GLY A 210 7.46 22.09 14.94
N THR A 211 6.43 21.90 15.76
CA THR A 211 5.12 21.46 15.31
C THR A 211 4.43 22.55 14.48
N GLU A 212 4.04 22.22 13.25
CA GLU A 212 3.18 23.03 12.40
C GLU A 212 1.71 22.62 12.60
N LEU A 213 0.88 23.54 13.10
CA LEU A 213 -0.56 23.38 13.13
C LEU A 213 -1.16 24.07 11.92
N ARG A 214 -1.78 23.32 11.01
CA ARG A 214 -2.38 23.86 9.78
C ARG A 214 -3.81 24.31 10.00
N ASP A 215 -4.25 25.19 9.10
CA ASP A 215 -5.67 25.54 8.98
C ASP A 215 -6.50 24.28 8.69
N ALA A 216 -7.69 24.23 9.27
CA ALA A 216 -8.61 23.12 9.05
C ALA A 216 -9.07 23.06 7.60
N ILE A 217 -9.12 21.85 7.05
CA ILE A 217 -9.71 21.60 5.74
C ILE A 217 -11.19 21.31 5.91
N GLU A 218 -12.02 22.11 5.27
CA GLU A 218 -13.45 21.87 5.16
C GLU A 218 -13.70 20.67 4.23
N VAL A 219 -14.53 19.72 4.66
CA VAL A 219 -14.83 18.54 3.85
C VAL A 219 -15.91 18.86 2.81
N HIS A 220 -16.96 19.56 3.24
CA HIS A 220 -18.11 19.92 2.40
C HIS A 220 -18.24 21.43 2.24
N ASP A 221 -18.73 21.85 1.08
CA ASP A 221 -19.14 23.22 0.82
C ASP A 221 -20.57 23.50 1.37
N GLN A 222 -21.07 24.71 1.15
CA GLN A 222 -22.40 25.14 1.60
C GLN A 222 -23.57 24.37 0.94
N ASN A 223 -23.32 23.66 -0.16
CA ASN A 223 -24.31 22.85 -0.86
C ASN A 223 -24.25 21.36 -0.44
N GLY A 224 -23.30 21.00 0.45
CA GLY A 224 -23.05 19.62 0.87
C GLY A 224 -22.12 18.84 -0.07
N GLU A 225 -21.58 19.48 -1.11
CA GLU A 225 -20.66 18.84 -2.06
C GLU A 225 -19.24 18.82 -1.51
N PHE A 226 -18.42 17.85 -1.93
CA PHE A 226 -17.03 17.80 -1.50
C PHE A 226 -16.24 19.03 -1.99
N GLN A 227 -15.48 19.65 -1.09
CA GLN A 227 -14.54 20.71 -1.45
C GLN A 227 -13.52 20.22 -2.48
N PRO A 228 -12.96 21.08 -3.36
CA PRO A 228 -12.05 20.67 -4.43
C PRO A 228 -10.86 19.83 -3.98
N ILE A 229 -10.30 20.12 -2.80
CA ILE A 229 -9.21 19.32 -2.22
C ILE A 229 -9.67 17.90 -1.87
N ILE A 230 -10.89 17.74 -1.32
CA ILE A 230 -11.45 16.43 -1.01
C ILE A 230 -11.75 15.66 -2.29
N GLN A 231 -12.27 16.32 -3.34
CA GLN A 231 -12.48 15.68 -4.64
C GLN A 231 -11.18 15.09 -5.19
N ARG A 232 -10.05 15.81 -5.09
CA ARG A 232 -8.72 15.31 -5.48
C ARG A 232 -8.22 14.14 -4.64
N ILE A 233 -8.73 13.99 -3.42
CA ILE A 233 -8.40 12.85 -2.56
C ILE A 233 -9.19 11.63 -3.00
N VAL A 234 -10.48 11.78 -3.29
CA VAL A 234 -11.39 10.65 -3.51
C VAL A 234 -11.62 10.29 -4.97
N ARG A 235 -11.20 11.12 -5.93
CA ARG A 235 -11.36 10.89 -7.37
C ARG A 235 -10.09 11.24 -8.14
N GLU A 236 -9.72 10.35 -9.04
CA GLU A 236 -8.67 10.52 -10.04
C GLU A 236 -9.16 11.47 -11.13
N THR A 237 -8.34 12.46 -11.47
CA THR A 237 -8.63 13.35 -12.59
C THR A 237 -8.19 12.71 -13.90
N ASP A 238 -8.76 13.14 -15.03
CA ASP A 238 -8.33 12.66 -16.35
C ASP A 238 -6.84 12.93 -16.61
N GLU A 239 -6.31 14.03 -16.07
CA GLU A 239 -4.88 14.34 -16.13
C GLU A 239 -4.02 13.36 -15.32
N ASP A 240 -4.47 12.97 -14.13
CA ASP A 240 -3.79 11.97 -13.29
C ASP A 240 -3.79 10.60 -13.99
N ARG A 241 -4.94 10.20 -14.53
CA ARG A 241 -5.11 8.96 -15.29
C ARG A 241 -4.19 8.94 -16.51
N ALA A 242 -4.15 10.03 -17.29
CA ALA A 242 -3.27 10.13 -18.45
C ALA A 242 -1.78 10.03 -18.06
N LYS A 243 -1.36 10.65 -16.95
CA LYS A 243 0.02 10.51 -16.44
C LYS A 243 0.32 9.09 -15.96
N HIS A 244 -0.66 8.43 -15.34
CA HIS A 244 -0.54 7.05 -14.91
C HIS A 244 -0.40 6.10 -16.11
N ASP A 245 -1.27 6.23 -17.11
CA ASP A 245 -1.25 5.42 -18.34
C ASP A 245 -0.01 5.69 -19.21
N ALA A 246 0.56 6.89 -19.12
CA ALA A 246 1.83 7.23 -19.75
C ALA A 246 3.04 6.55 -19.09
N LYS A 247 2.93 5.97 -17.89
CA LYS A 247 4.00 5.13 -17.34
C LYS A 247 4.15 3.89 -18.24
N GLY A 248 5.31 3.78 -18.88
CA GLY A 248 5.56 2.71 -19.85
C GLY A 248 5.38 1.31 -19.27
N LYS A 249 4.72 0.43 -20.03
CA LYS A 249 4.61 -0.99 -19.71
C LYS A 249 5.90 -1.70 -20.11
N TYR A 250 6.44 -2.50 -19.20
CA TYR A 250 7.59 -3.36 -19.41
C TYR A 250 7.15 -4.80 -19.24
N TYR A 251 7.82 -5.70 -19.92
CA TYR A 251 7.46 -7.10 -19.92
C TYR A 251 8.71 -7.95 -19.73
N PHE A 252 8.65 -8.90 -18.82
CA PHE A 252 9.47 -10.11 -18.92
C PHE A 252 8.73 -11.09 -19.82
N TYR A 253 9.44 -11.78 -20.71
CA TYR A 253 8.84 -12.80 -21.58
C TYR A 253 9.73 -14.03 -21.70
N VAL A 254 9.10 -15.16 -22.02
CA VAL A 254 9.76 -16.43 -22.33
C VAL A 254 9.41 -16.85 -23.75
N LEU A 255 10.43 -17.17 -24.53
CA LEU A 255 10.31 -17.77 -25.84
C LEU A 255 10.65 -19.26 -25.78
N LEU A 256 9.88 -20.08 -26.49
CA LEU A 256 10.24 -21.44 -26.87
C LEU A 256 10.96 -21.39 -28.22
N CYS A 257 12.19 -21.89 -28.23
CA CYS A 257 13.03 -21.99 -29.41
C CYS A 257 12.75 -23.27 -30.20
N ASN A 258 13.14 -23.31 -31.48
CA ASN A 258 12.93 -24.48 -32.34
C ASN A 258 13.67 -25.74 -31.85
N ASP A 259 14.74 -25.58 -31.08
CA ASP A 259 15.48 -26.68 -30.44
C ASP A 259 14.87 -27.11 -29.08
N GLY A 260 13.68 -26.61 -28.74
CA GLY A 260 13.02 -26.89 -27.47
C GLY A 260 13.65 -26.20 -26.26
N SER A 261 14.60 -25.27 -26.45
CA SER A 261 15.16 -24.46 -25.36
C SER A 261 14.31 -23.24 -25.03
N PHE A 262 14.43 -22.73 -23.80
CA PHE A 262 13.74 -21.51 -23.35
C PHE A 262 14.69 -20.32 -23.36
N TYR A 263 14.20 -19.19 -23.86
CA TYR A 263 14.88 -17.90 -23.79
C TYR A 263 14.05 -16.91 -22.98
N GLY A 264 14.62 -16.37 -21.90
CA GLY A 264 14.04 -15.27 -21.14
C GLY A 264 14.54 -13.92 -21.67
N GLY A 265 13.65 -12.96 -21.88
CA GLY A 265 13.96 -11.62 -22.33
C GLY A 265 13.11 -10.55 -21.65
N PHE A 266 13.45 -9.28 -21.89
CA PHE A 266 12.60 -8.14 -21.52
C PHE A 266 12.30 -7.26 -22.74
N THR A 267 11.16 -6.57 -22.73
CA THR A 267 10.76 -5.59 -23.75
C THR A 267 9.72 -4.61 -23.20
N ASN A 268 9.45 -3.51 -23.89
CA ASN A 268 8.26 -2.68 -23.69
C ASN A 268 7.18 -2.91 -24.77
N ASP A 269 7.47 -3.76 -25.76
CA ASP A 269 6.58 -4.15 -26.85
C ASP A 269 6.82 -5.63 -27.19
N LEU A 270 5.85 -6.49 -26.88
CA LEU A 270 5.96 -7.94 -27.07
C LEU A 270 5.91 -8.35 -28.55
N GLU A 271 5.02 -7.74 -29.32
CA GLU A 271 4.79 -8.07 -30.73
C GLU A 271 6.00 -7.69 -31.58
N HIS A 272 6.45 -6.44 -31.46
CA HIS A 272 7.63 -5.96 -32.16
C HIS A 272 8.86 -6.81 -31.81
N ARG A 273 9.01 -7.16 -30.52
CA ARG A 273 10.14 -7.97 -30.07
C ARG A 273 10.11 -9.39 -30.62
N LEU A 274 8.95 -10.05 -30.63
CA LEU A 274 8.79 -11.38 -31.20
C LEU A 274 9.10 -11.39 -32.71
N LYS A 275 8.60 -10.39 -33.44
CA LYS A 275 8.88 -10.20 -34.87
C LYS A 275 10.38 -10.06 -35.12
N MET A 276 11.06 -9.19 -34.37
CA MET A 276 12.52 -8.99 -34.47
C MET A 276 13.31 -10.27 -34.24
N HIS A 277 12.92 -11.11 -33.27
CA HIS A 277 13.55 -12.40 -33.05
C HIS A 277 13.40 -13.32 -34.26
N ASN A 278 12.21 -13.45 -34.83
CA ASN A 278 11.96 -14.32 -35.99
C ASN A 278 12.61 -13.81 -37.29
N GLU A 279 12.76 -12.50 -37.45
CA GLU A 279 13.55 -11.90 -38.54
C GLU A 279 15.07 -12.09 -38.38
N GLY A 280 15.55 -12.61 -37.23
CA GLY A 280 16.97 -12.82 -36.96
C GLY A 280 17.72 -11.56 -36.55
N LYS A 281 16.98 -10.49 -36.23
CA LYS A 281 17.47 -9.21 -35.68
C LYS A 281 17.36 -9.15 -34.14
N GLY A 282 16.83 -10.21 -33.51
CA GLY A 282 16.77 -10.34 -32.05
C GLY A 282 18.09 -10.80 -31.42
N ALA A 283 18.01 -11.42 -30.24
CA ALA A 283 19.19 -11.86 -29.50
C ALA A 283 20.04 -12.88 -30.28
N LYS A 284 21.38 -12.77 -30.15
CA LYS A 284 22.34 -13.71 -30.76
C LYS A 284 21.99 -15.17 -30.45
N TYR A 285 21.57 -15.46 -29.22
CA TYR A 285 21.14 -16.79 -28.78
C TYR A 285 20.01 -17.36 -29.64
N THR A 286 18.97 -16.57 -29.90
CA THR A 286 17.79 -17.00 -30.66
C THR A 286 18.01 -17.04 -32.16
N LYS A 287 19.00 -16.31 -32.70
CA LYS A 287 19.21 -16.17 -34.17
C LYS A 287 19.39 -17.51 -34.89
N ALA A 288 20.06 -18.48 -34.26
CA ALA A 288 20.29 -19.82 -34.77
C ALA A 288 19.18 -20.83 -34.39
N ARG A 289 18.17 -20.42 -33.62
CA ARG A 289 17.14 -21.29 -33.02
C ARG A 289 15.72 -20.88 -33.39
N ARG A 290 15.60 -20.20 -34.52
CA ARG A 290 14.32 -19.76 -35.10
C ARG A 290 13.65 -20.93 -35.84
N PRO A 291 12.32 -20.90 -36.01
CA PRO A 291 11.39 -19.92 -35.46
C PRO A 291 11.27 -20.04 -33.94
N VAL A 292 10.96 -18.92 -33.28
CA VAL A 292 10.69 -18.87 -31.85
C VAL A 292 9.24 -18.47 -31.61
N ARG A 293 8.63 -19.02 -30.56
CA ARG A 293 7.26 -18.71 -30.13
C ARG A 293 7.28 -18.08 -28.75
N MET A 294 6.52 -17.02 -28.53
CA MET A 294 6.33 -16.49 -27.18
C MET A 294 5.32 -17.36 -26.46
N ILE A 295 5.73 -17.95 -25.33
CA ILE A 295 4.91 -18.90 -24.57
C ILE A 295 4.47 -18.36 -23.22
N TYR A 296 5.08 -17.26 -22.75
CA TYR A 296 4.78 -16.65 -21.47
C TYR A 296 5.26 -15.20 -21.44
N HIS A 297 4.54 -14.35 -20.71
CA HIS A 297 5.00 -13.02 -20.35
C HIS A 297 4.39 -12.56 -19.03
N GLU A 298 5.08 -11.65 -18.35
CA GLU A 298 4.62 -10.92 -17.17
C GLU A 298 4.77 -9.43 -17.45
N GLN A 299 3.74 -8.64 -17.15
CA GLN A 299 3.78 -7.18 -17.26
C GLN A 299 4.29 -6.56 -15.96
N PHE A 300 5.04 -5.48 -16.10
CA PHE A 300 5.57 -4.66 -15.03
C PHE A 300 5.45 -3.20 -15.42
N ASP A 301 5.12 -2.35 -14.46
CA ASP A 301 5.18 -0.91 -14.71
C ASP A 301 6.62 -0.40 -14.54
N ASP A 302 7.52 -1.19 -13.94
CA ASP A 302 8.94 -0.87 -13.75
C ASP A 302 9.88 -1.70 -14.64
N LYS A 303 10.70 -0.99 -15.42
CA LYS A 303 11.82 -1.56 -16.16
C LYS A 303 12.73 -2.40 -15.26
N ARG A 304 13.04 -1.93 -14.04
CA ARG A 304 13.94 -2.64 -13.12
C ARG A 304 13.34 -3.94 -12.62
N LEU A 305 12.03 -4.01 -12.38
CA LEU A 305 11.35 -5.25 -11.99
C LEU A 305 11.32 -6.25 -13.13
N ALA A 306 10.97 -5.83 -14.35
CA ALA A 306 11.03 -6.69 -15.53
C ALA A 306 12.44 -7.28 -15.74
N LEU A 307 13.49 -6.46 -15.57
CA LEU A 307 14.89 -6.90 -15.65
C LEU A 307 15.29 -7.84 -14.51
N LYS A 308 14.87 -7.58 -13.27
CA LYS A 308 15.10 -8.49 -12.13
C LYS A 308 14.41 -9.84 -12.37
N ARG A 309 13.19 -9.83 -12.91
CA ARG A 309 12.45 -11.04 -13.25
C ARG A 309 13.15 -11.84 -14.34
N GLU A 310 13.60 -11.18 -15.40
CA GLU A 310 14.42 -11.78 -16.45
C GLU A 310 15.69 -12.42 -15.87
N TYR A 311 16.42 -11.69 -15.02
CA TYR A 311 17.62 -12.20 -14.36
C TYR A 311 17.30 -13.43 -13.52
N TRP A 312 16.29 -13.34 -12.65
CA TRP A 312 15.85 -14.44 -11.80
C TRP A 312 15.51 -15.69 -12.62
N PHE A 313 14.71 -15.55 -13.68
CA PHE A 313 14.38 -16.68 -14.55
C PHE A 313 15.63 -17.27 -15.20
N LYS A 314 16.53 -16.45 -15.75
CA LYS A 314 17.74 -16.94 -16.44
C LYS A 314 18.63 -17.82 -15.55
N HIS A 315 18.71 -17.54 -14.26
CA HIS A 315 19.59 -18.22 -13.31
C HIS A 315 19.04 -19.56 -12.76
N HIS A 316 17.84 -19.97 -13.15
CA HIS A 316 17.31 -21.27 -12.76
C HIS A 316 17.66 -22.39 -13.77
N SER A 317 17.66 -23.63 -13.28
CA SER A 317 17.86 -24.83 -14.09
C SER A 317 16.72 -25.04 -15.10
N ARG A 318 16.94 -25.91 -16.10
CA ARG A 318 15.90 -26.27 -17.08
C ARG A 318 14.68 -26.90 -16.41
N SER A 319 14.88 -27.88 -15.53
CA SER A 319 13.79 -28.57 -14.84
C SER A 319 12.94 -27.63 -13.99
N TRP A 320 13.58 -26.66 -13.33
CA TRP A 320 12.89 -25.63 -12.58
C TRP A 320 12.03 -24.74 -13.51
N LYS A 321 12.58 -24.31 -14.65
CA LYS A 321 11.85 -23.48 -15.63
C LYS A 321 10.63 -24.20 -16.20
N GLU A 322 10.77 -25.50 -16.48
CA GLU A 322 9.66 -26.34 -16.95
C GLU A 322 8.56 -26.44 -15.90
N LYS A 323 8.91 -26.66 -14.63
CA LYS A 323 7.94 -26.67 -13.53
C LYS A 323 7.24 -25.32 -13.40
N PHE A 324 8.01 -24.23 -13.38
CA PHE A 324 7.48 -22.86 -13.32
C PHE A 324 6.44 -22.60 -14.43
N LEU A 325 6.76 -22.95 -15.68
CA LEU A 325 5.84 -22.76 -16.81
C LEU A 325 4.58 -23.64 -16.70
N ARG A 326 4.72 -24.88 -16.23
CA ARG A 326 3.57 -25.78 -15.97
C ARG A 326 2.66 -25.26 -14.87
N ASP A 327 3.23 -24.73 -13.80
CA ASP A 327 2.48 -24.11 -12.69
C ASP A 327 1.67 -22.88 -13.17
N HIS A 328 2.10 -22.23 -14.26
CA HIS A 328 1.38 -21.15 -14.94
C HIS A 328 0.51 -21.64 -16.11
N ASN A 329 0.17 -22.93 -16.14
CA ASN A 329 -0.69 -23.56 -17.16
C ASN A 329 -0.17 -23.45 -18.61
N ILE A 330 1.14 -23.27 -18.80
CA ILE A 330 1.74 -23.19 -20.13
C ILE A 330 2.05 -24.59 -20.65
N LYS A 331 1.58 -24.88 -21.87
CA LYS A 331 1.91 -26.09 -22.63
C LYS A 331 2.96 -25.73 -23.69
N PHE A 332 4.09 -26.43 -23.71
CA PHE A 332 5.23 -26.14 -24.59
C PHE A 332 5.74 -27.38 -25.29
#